data_AF-A0A3C2EEZ6-F1
#
_entry.id   AF-A0A3C2EEZ6-F1
#
_cell.length_a   1.000
_cell.length_b   1.000
_cell.length_c   1.000
_cell.angle_alpha   90.00
_cell.angle_beta   90.00
_cell.angle_gamma   90.00
#
_symmetry.space_group_name_H-M   'P 1'
#
loop_
_entity.id
_entity.type
_entity.pdbx_description
1 polymer ?
#
loop_
_entity_poly.entity_id
_entity_poly.type
_entity_poly.pdbx_seq_one_letter_code
_entity_poly.pdbx_strand_id
1 'polypeptide(L)'
;MIKTDFTQSFDWMLFDLDNTLLDFDASSKIAFHKSFQISGVKTDEEDYDNYMKINKIAWQAFTENKMDHEEIKSFRFGRLFEKMKINHLDALEFNALYFEQLVVNPVFIKDAENIIQSLNGKVR
;
A
#
# COMPACT_ATOMS: atom_id res chain seq x y z
N MET A 1 -34.86 -8.24 15.49
CA MET A 1 -34.66 -6.97 14.76
C MET A 1 -33.93 -6.04 15.72
N ILE A 2 -32.61 -5.90 15.58
CA ILE A 2 -31.82 -5.04 16.48
C ILE A 2 -32.10 -3.60 16.04
N LYS A 3 -32.78 -2.84 16.91
CA LYS A 3 -32.89 -1.39 16.76
C LYS A 3 -31.62 -0.78 17.34
N THR A 4 -30.73 -0.32 16.48
CA THR A 4 -29.64 0.58 16.86
C THR A 4 -30.06 2.01 16.48
N ASP A 5 -30.91 2.61 17.31
CA ASP A 5 -31.10 4.06 17.28
C ASP A 5 -29.86 4.71 17.88
N PHE A 6 -28.88 5.02 17.03
CA PHE A 6 -27.79 5.92 17.40
C PHE A 6 -28.34 7.34 17.41
N THR A 7 -28.76 7.83 18.57
CA THR A 7 -29.22 9.21 18.78
C THR A 7 -28.06 10.19 19.00
N GLN A 8 -26.83 9.71 18.96
CA GLN A 8 -25.63 10.47 19.29
C GLN A 8 -24.90 10.88 18.02
N SER A 9 -24.72 12.18 17.83
CA SER A 9 -23.89 12.74 16.76
C SER A 9 -22.42 12.71 17.16
N PHE A 10 -21.54 12.42 16.19
CA PHE A 10 -20.10 12.53 16.36
C PHE A 10 -19.60 13.81 15.70
N ASP A 11 -18.77 14.57 16.40
CA ASP A 11 -18.15 15.78 15.84
C ASP A 11 -17.05 15.45 14.84
N TRP A 12 -16.34 14.33 15.05
CA TRP A 12 -15.18 13.91 14.26
C TRP A 12 -15.34 12.48 13.79
N MET A 13 -14.97 12.21 12.54
CA MET A 13 -14.86 10.85 12.02
C MET A 13 -13.47 10.64 11.42
N LEU A 14 -12.68 9.80 12.08
CA LEU A 14 -11.32 9.48 11.66
C LEU A 14 -11.33 8.17 10.87
N PHE A 15 -10.87 8.22 9.63
CA PHE A 15 -10.70 7.05 8.78
C PHE A 15 -9.22 6.71 8.67
N ASP A 16 -8.92 5.43 8.82
CA ASP A 16 -7.70 4.89 8.25
C ASP A 16 -7.79 4.95 6.71
N LEU A 17 -6.63 4.95 6.04
CA LEU A 17 -6.57 5.02 4.59
C LEU A 17 -6.50 3.62 3.99
N ASP A 18 -5.42 2.90 4.29
CA ASP A 18 -5.06 1.64 3.65
C ASP A 18 -6.00 0.52 4.08
N ASN A 19 -6.58 -0.16 3.10
CA ASN A 19 -7.59 -1.21 3.27
C ASN A 19 -8.82 -0.76 4.09
N THR A 20 -9.08 0.55 4.16
CA THR A 20 -10.31 1.15 4.71
C THR A 20 -11.01 2.05 3.68
N LEU A 21 -10.30 3.02 3.10
CA LEU A 21 -10.80 3.84 1.98
C LEU A 21 -10.16 3.45 0.65
N LEU A 22 -8.87 3.13 0.69
CA LEU A 22 -8.08 2.69 -0.45
C LEU A 22 -7.89 1.17 -0.36
N ASP A 23 -8.08 0.45 -1.47
CA ASP A 23 -7.63 -0.93 -1.61
C ASP A 23 -6.12 -0.90 -1.89
N PHE A 24 -5.34 -0.94 -0.81
CA PHE A 24 -3.89 -0.87 -0.89
C PHE A 24 -3.32 -2.09 -1.60
N ASP A 25 -3.88 -3.28 -1.35
CA ASP A 25 -3.39 -4.52 -1.94
C ASP A 25 -3.52 -4.49 -3.47
N ALA A 26 -4.65 -4.01 -3.98
CA ALA A 26 -4.86 -3.85 -5.42
C ALA A 26 -3.96 -2.75 -6.02
N SER A 27 -3.88 -1.58 -5.35
CA SER A 27 -3.04 -0.46 -5.80
C SER A 27 -1.55 -0.84 -5.83
N SER A 28 -1.07 -1.50 -4.77
CA SER A 28 0.28 -2.01 -4.63
C SER A 28 0.64 -3.02 -5.72
N LYS A 29 -0.28 -3.93 -6.05
CA LYS A 29 -0.07 -4.91 -7.12
C LYS A 29 0.11 -4.26 -8.49
N ILE A 30 -0.73 -3.28 -8.81
CA ILE A 30 -0.61 -2.51 -10.06
C ILE A 30 0.72 -1.77 -10.09
N ALA A 31 1.07 -1.09 -8.99
CA ALA A 31 2.32 -0.34 -8.88
C ALA A 31 3.56 -1.23 -9.03
N PHE A 32 3.53 -2.42 -8.41
CA PHE A 32 4.58 -3.42 -8.50
C PHE A 32 4.85 -3.82 -9.96
N HIS A 33 3.83 -4.32 -10.66
CA HIS A 33 4.02 -4.79 -12.03
C HIS A 33 4.40 -3.66 -13.00
N LYS A 34 3.82 -2.46 -12.85
CA LYS A 34 4.19 -1.30 -13.68
C LYS A 34 5.64 -0.90 -13.46
N SER A 35 6.13 -0.90 -12.22
CA SER A 35 7.51 -0.51 -11.91
C SER A 35 8.53 -1.48 -12.51
N PHE A 36 8.25 -2.79 -12.42
CA PHE A 36 9.08 -3.80 -13.08
C PHE A 36 9.03 -3.71 -14.60
N GLN A 37 7.84 -3.48 -15.18
CA GLN A 37 7.68 -3.27 -16.61
C GLN A 37 8.50 -2.06 -17.11
N ILE A 38 8.44 -0.92 -16.41
CA ILE A 38 9.22 0.28 -16.72
C ILE A 38 10.73 0.00 -16.62
N SER A 39 11.12 -0.82 -15.65
CA SER A 39 12.51 -1.25 -15.44
C SER A 39 12.98 -2.34 -16.43
N GLY A 40 12.13 -2.75 -17.37
CA GLY A 40 12.47 -3.74 -18.39
C GLY A 40 12.52 -5.19 -17.89
N VAL A 41 11.96 -5.47 -16.71
CA VAL A 41 11.96 -6.79 -16.09
C VAL A 41 10.55 -7.37 -16.13
N LYS A 42 10.44 -8.63 -16.58
CA LYS A 42 9.16 -9.37 -16.52
C LYS A 42 8.97 -9.95 -15.13
N THR A 43 7.76 -9.84 -14.62
CA THR A 43 7.33 -10.43 -13.33
C THR A 43 6.06 -11.21 -13.50
N ASP A 44 5.81 -12.16 -12.63
CA ASP A 44 4.54 -12.88 -12.51
C ASP A 44 3.92 -12.74 -11.10
N GLU A 45 2.89 -13.53 -10.85
CA GLU A 45 2.17 -13.56 -9.57
C GLU A 45 3.02 -14.12 -8.42
N GLU A 46 3.93 -15.06 -8.70
CA GLU A 46 4.82 -15.61 -7.68
C GLU A 46 5.81 -14.53 -7.19
N ASP A 47 6.31 -13.69 -8.10
CA ASP A 47 7.14 -12.54 -7.76
C ASP A 47 6.40 -11.55 -6.84
N TYR A 48 5.13 -11.27 -7.14
CA TYR A 48 4.31 -10.40 -6.29
C TYR A 48 4.05 -11.02 -4.91
N ASP A 49 3.75 -12.31 -4.84
CA ASP A 49 3.57 -13.02 -3.57
C ASP A 49 4.85 -12.99 -2.72
N ASN A 50 6.02 -13.11 -3.36
CA ASN A 50 7.31 -12.99 -2.70
C ASN A 50 7.54 -11.57 -2.18
N TYR A 51 7.23 -10.55 -2.99
CA TYR A 51 7.25 -9.16 -2.55
C TYR A 51 6.35 -8.92 -1.34
N MET A 52 5.10 -9.40 -1.37
CA MET A 52 4.15 -9.20 -0.27
C MET A 52 4.65 -9.81 1.05
N LYS A 53 5.25 -11.01 1.01
CA LYS A 53 5.87 -11.64 2.19
C LYS A 53 7.00 -10.78 2.75
N ILE A 54 7.88 -10.27 1.90
CA ILE A 54 9.02 -9.43 2.29
C ILE A 54 8.54 -8.08 2.85
N ASN A 55 7.59 -7.44 2.16
CA ASN A 55 7.00 -6.16 2.56
C ASN A 55 6.33 -6.29 3.94
N LYS A 56 5.60 -7.38 4.20
CA LYS A 56 5.01 -7.65 5.52
C LYS A 56 6.06 -7.80 6.62
N ILE A 57 7.19 -8.46 6.35
CA ILE A 57 8.29 -8.58 7.31
C ILE A 57 8.87 -7.19 7.64
N ALA A 58 9.07 -6.33 6.64
CA ALA A 58 9.58 -4.98 6.83
C ALA A 58 8.64 -4.14 7.71
N TRP A 59 7.34 -4.16 7.42
CA TRP A 59 6.33 -3.45 8.21
C TRP A 59 6.21 -3.98 9.63
N GLN A 60 6.29 -5.30 9.82
CA GLN A 60 6.32 -5.87 11.17
C GLN A 60 7.55 -5.39 11.95
N ALA A 61 8.74 -5.40 11.34
CA ALA A 61 9.96 -4.89 11.97
C ALA A 61 9.83 -3.41 12.35
N PHE A 62 9.19 -2.61 11.49
CA PHE A 62 8.89 -1.21 11.79
C PHE A 62 7.99 -1.05 13.01
N THR A 63 6.89 -1.81 13.09
CA THR A 63 5.99 -1.76 14.26
C THR A 63 6.65 -2.21 15.57
N GLU A 64 7.71 -3.02 15.47
CA GLU A 64 8.50 -3.48 16.61
C GLU A 64 9.66 -2.53 16.95
N ASN A 65 9.75 -1.36 16.31
CA ASN A 65 10.85 -0.39 16.41
C ASN A 65 12.25 -0.96 16.07
N LYS A 66 12.29 -1.98 15.20
CA LYS A 66 13.53 -2.64 14.74
C LYS A 66 14.01 -2.13 13.38
N MET A 67 13.19 -1.33 12.71
CA MET A 67 13.44 -0.77 11.39
C MET A 67 12.76 0.60 11.31
N ASP A 68 13.38 1.57 10.64
CA ASP A 68 12.75 2.85 10.36
C ASP A 68 12.14 2.93 8.94
N HIS A 69 11.49 4.05 8.64
CA HIS A 69 10.83 4.24 7.33
C HIS A 69 11.81 4.26 6.15
N GLU A 70 13.03 4.76 6.31
CA GLU A 70 14.03 4.80 5.23
C GLU A 70 14.60 3.40 4.98
N GLU A 71 14.79 2.62 6.05
CA GLU A 71 15.23 1.23 5.97
C GLU A 71 14.21 0.33 5.24
N ILE A 72 12.90 0.51 5.46
CA ILE A 72 11.87 -0.28 4.74
C ILE A 72 12.03 -0.15 3.22
N LYS A 73 12.31 1.08 2.73
CA LYS A 73 12.38 1.40 1.30
C LYS A 73 13.48 0.58 0.61
N SER A 74 14.68 0.56 1.19
CA SER A 74 15.81 -0.19 0.65
C SER A 74 15.68 -1.68 0.91
N PHE A 75 15.20 -2.07 2.09
CA PHE A 75 15.11 -3.47 2.50
C PHE A 75 14.18 -4.29 1.60
N ARG A 76 12.96 -3.83 1.35
CA ARG A 76 11.95 -4.67 0.69
C ARG A 76 12.32 -5.02 -0.76
N PHE A 77 12.83 -4.05 -1.52
CA PHE A 77 13.24 -4.29 -2.89
C PHE A 77 14.65 -4.89 -2.97
N GLY A 78 15.56 -4.54 -2.06
CA GLY A 78 16.86 -5.20 -1.98
C GLY A 78 16.73 -6.71 -1.76
N ARG A 79 15.89 -7.13 -0.80
CA ARG A 79 15.61 -8.55 -0.54
C ARG A 79 14.92 -9.25 -1.70
N LEU A 80 14.01 -8.56 -2.37
CA LEU A 80 13.33 -9.10 -3.54
C LEU A 80 14.33 -9.30 -4.70
N PHE A 81 15.20 -8.32 -4.96
CA PHE A 81 16.21 -8.38 -6.00
C PHE A 81 17.23 -9.48 -5.76
N GLU A 82 17.68 -9.67 -4.50
CA GLU A 82 18.51 -10.81 -4.11
C GLU A 82 17.84 -12.15 -4.49
N LYS A 83 16.54 -12.29 -4.19
CA LYS A 83 15.76 -13.50 -4.48
C LYS A 83 15.57 -13.74 -5.98
N MET A 84 15.31 -12.67 -6.74
CA MET A 84 15.12 -12.70 -8.20
C MET A 84 16.45 -12.70 -8.98
N LYS A 85 17.60 -12.59 -8.28
CA LYS A 85 18.94 -12.44 -8.87
C LYS A 85 19.07 -11.23 -9.79
N ILE A 86 18.41 -10.13 -9.43
CA ILE A 86 18.52 -8.84 -10.13
C ILE A 86 19.68 -8.06 -9.50
N ASN A 87 20.64 -7.66 -10.33
CA ASN A 87 21.86 -6.95 -9.88
C ASN A 87 22.08 -5.60 -10.58
N HIS A 88 21.20 -5.21 -11.50
CA HIS A 88 21.33 -3.99 -12.30
C HIS A 88 20.34 -2.89 -11.90
N LEU A 89 19.45 -3.14 -10.94
CA LEU A 89 18.50 -2.16 -10.40
C LEU A 89 18.92 -1.76 -8.99
N ASP A 90 18.85 -0.46 -8.69
CA ASP A 90 19.02 0.06 -7.33
C ASP A 90 17.69 -0.01 -6.55
N ALA A 91 17.75 -0.47 -5.31
CA ALA A 91 16.54 -0.69 -4.50
C ALA A 91 15.85 0.61 -4.09
N LEU A 92 16.59 1.68 -3.83
CA LEU A 92 16.01 2.98 -3.43
C LEU A 92 15.41 3.69 -4.65
N GLU A 93 16.11 3.66 -5.78
CA GLU A 93 15.57 4.19 -7.04
C GLU A 93 14.31 3.45 -7.48
N PHE A 94 14.32 2.12 -7.41
CA PHE A 94 13.13 1.32 -7.73
C PHE A 94 11.99 1.58 -6.74
N ASN A 95 12.30 1.76 -5.46
CA ASN A 95 11.30 2.12 -4.47
C ASN A 95 10.63 3.47 -4.79
N ALA A 96 11.41 4.46 -5.25
CA ALA A 96 10.87 5.76 -5.66
C ALA A 96 9.90 5.59 -6.86
N LEU A 97 10.31 4.83 -7.88
CA LEU A 97 9.46 4.50 -9.02
C LEU A 97 8.17 3.78 -8.58
N TYR A 98 8.28 2.79 -7.68
CA TYR A 98 7.14 2.11 -7.10
C TYR A 98 6.17 3.06 -6.40
N PHE A 99 6.67 4.01 -5.62
CA PHE A 99 5.83 5.03 -4.97
C PHE A 99 5.14 5.94 -5.99
N GLU A 100 5.82 6.36 -7.05
CA GLU A 100 5.19 7.12 -8.14
C GLU A 100 4.04 6.33 -8.77
N GLN A 101 4.25 5.04 -9.05
CA GLN A 101 3.20 4.18 -9.58
C GLN A 101 2.07 3.94 -8.58
N LEU A 102 2.36 3.87 -7.29
CA LEU A 102 1.33 3.72 -6.25
C LEU A 102 0.41 4.95 -6.18
N VAL A 103 0.97 6.16 -6.27
CA VAL A 103 0.22 7.41 -6.20
C VAL A 103 -0.70 7.59 -7.43
N VAL A 104 -0.24 7.24 -8.62
CA VAL A 104 -1.01 7.46 -9.86
C VAL A 104 -1.97 6.32 -10.23
N ASN A 105 -1.97 5.22 -9.47
CA ASN A 105 -2.87 4.09 -9.68
C ASN A 105 -3.66 3.72 -8.41
N PRO A 106 -4.44 4.64 -7.82
CA PRO A 106 -5.26 4.33 -6.67
C PRO A 106 -6.43 3.43 -7.07
N VAL A 107 -6.69 2.42 -6.25
CA VAL A 107 -7.91 1.62 -6.28
C VAL A 107 -8.67 1.94 -5.00
N PHE A 108 -9.90 2.44 -5.12
CA PHE A 108 -10.73 2.74 -3.95
C PHE A 108 -11.56 1.53 -3.55
N ILE A 109 -11.74 1.34 -2.24
CA ILE A 109 -12.73 0.39 -1.73
C ILE A 109 -14.10 0.83 -2.23
N LYS A 110 -14.93 -0.16 -2.55
CA LYS A 110 -16.29 0.08 -3.05
C LYS A 110 -17.03 1.04 -2.12
N ASP A 111 -17.65 2.06 -2.73
CA ASP A 111 -18.43 3.11 -2.06
C ASP A 111 -17.66 4.03 -1.11
N ALA A 112 -16.33 3.89 -0.97
CA ALA A 112 -15.53 4.77 -0.09
C ALA A 112 -15.71 6.25 -0.45
N GLU A 113 -15.64 6.60 -1.73
CA GLU A 113 -15.85 7.98 -2.19
C GLU A 113 -17.27 8.48 -1.87
N ASN A 114 -18.29 7.65 -2.10
CA ASN A 114 -19.68 7.99 -1.80
C ASN A 114 -19.89 8.26 -0.31
N ILE A 115 -19.29 7.44 0.56
CA ILE A 115 -19.37 7.59 2.01
C ILE A 115 -18.70 8.90 2.43
N ILE A 116 -17.48 9.16 1.98
CA ILE A 116 -16.75 10.40 2.32
C ILE A 116 -17.52 11.64 1.84
N GLN A 117 -18.05 11.61 0.61
CA GLN A 117 -18.89 12.70 0.11
C GLN A 117 -20.16 12.89 0.95
N SER A 118 -20.79 11.80 1.39
CA SER A 118 -22.02 11.86 2.19
C SER A 118 -21.81 12.45 3.59
N LEU A 119 -20.58 12.41 4.11
CA LEU A 119 -20.17 12.89 5.42
C LEU A 119 -19.64 14.33 5.39
N ASN A 120 -19.24 14.82 4.23
CA ASN A 120 -18.74 16.18 4.05
C ASN A 120 -19.76 17.22 4.58
N GLY A 121 -19.30 18.10 5.47
CA GLY A 121 -20.15 19.11 6.13
C GLY A 121 -21.09 18.58 7.22
N LYS A 122 -21.10 17.26 7.50
CA LYS A 122 -21.86 16.65 8.61
C LYS A 122 -20.99 16.31 9.81
N VAL A 123 -19.73 16.00 9.55
CA VAL A 123 -18.68 15.72 10.55
C VAL A 123 -17.43 16.52 10.17
N ARG A 124 -16.55 16.77 11.15
CA ARG A 124 -15.25 17.38 10.95
C ARG A 124 -14.18 16.34 10.63
#